data_AF-A0A0C1JN61-F1
#
_entry.id   AF-A0A0C1JN61-F1
#
_cell.length_a   1.000
_cell.length_b   1.000
_cell.length_c   1.000
_cell.angle_alpha   90.00
_cell.angle_beta   90.00
_cell.angle_gamma   90.00
#
_symmetry.space_group_name_H-M   'P 1'
#
loop_
_entity.id
_entity.type
_entity.pdbx_description
1 polymer ?
#
loop_
_entity_poly.entity_id
_entity_poly.type
_entity_poly.pdbx_seq_one_letter_code
_entity_poly.pdbx_strand_id
1 'polypeptide(L)' 'MEDYHKSIKQNASLEKLPNEIARSQRNHIFASLIAYCKLEFLKIKTPLDHFALKYKLLFKANQMAYQELHNLQGNSISA' A
#
# COMPACT_ATOMS: atom_id res chain seq x y z
N MET A 1 -0.91 7.38 -19.65
CA MET A 1 -1.81 6.20 -19.67
C MET A 1 -1.19 5.01 -18.94
N GLU A 2 0.12 4.77 -19.10
CA GLU A 2 0.84 3.68 -18.46
C GLU A 2 0.87 3.76 -16.92
N ASP A 3 1.15 4.94 -16.35
CA ASP A 3 1.19 5.13 -14.89
C ASP A 3 -0.15 4.89 -14.19
N TYR A 4 -1.24 5.28 -14.84
CA TYR A 4 -2.61 4.99 -14.38
C TYR A 4 -2.83 3.49 -14.26
N HIS A 5 -2.57 2.74 -15.34
CA HIS A 5 -2.76 1.29 -15.35
C HIS A 5 -1.86 0.60 -14.33
N LYS A 6 -0.59 0.97 -14.25
CA LYS A 6 0.35 0.39 -13.29
C LYS A 6 -0.11 0.63 -11.86
N SER A 7 -0.56 1.85 -11.56
CA SER A 7 -0.97 2.20 -10.21
C SER A 7 -2.31 1.58 -9.80
N ILE A 8 -3.34 1.59 -10.65
CA ILE A 8 -4.64 1.02 -10.26
C ILE A 8 -4.52 -0.50 -10.05
N LYS A 9 -3.69 -1.16 -10.86
CA LYS A 9 -3.38 -2.58 -10.74
C LYS A 9 -2.61 -2.92 -9.46
N GLN A 10 -1.47 -2.26 -9.25
CA GLN A 10 -0.53 -2.64 -8.19
C GLN A 10 -0.72 -1.92 -6.85
N ASN A 11 -1.26 -0.70 -6.85
CA ASN A 11 -1.43 0.13 -5.65
C ASN A 11 -2.89 0.23 -5.18
N ALA A 12 -3.86 0.04 -6.09
CA ALA A 12 -5.28 -0.05 -5.73
C ALA A 12 -5.83 -1.49 -5.81
N SER A 13 -4.93 -2.48 -5.92
CA SER A 13 -5.21 -3.92 -5.88
C SER A 13 -6.16 -4.46 -6.95
N LEU A 14 -6.42 -3.75 -8.05
CA LEU A 14 -7.38 -4.17 -9.07
C LEU A 14 -7.08 -5.57 -9.65
N GLU A 15 -5.80 -5.98 -9.70
CA GLU A 15 -5.38 -7.30 -10.18
C GLU A 15 -5.76 -8.46 -9.24
N LYS A 16 -6.03 -8.17 -7.97
CA LYS A 16 -6.36 -9.19 -6.94
C LYS A 16 -7.86 -9.50 -6.89
N LEU A 17 -8.57 -9.24 -7.99
CA LEU A 17 -10.01 -9.39 -8.07
C LEU A 17 -10.44 -10.82 -7.75
N PRO A 18 -11.46 -11.04 -6.90
CA PRO A 18 -11.99 -12.39 -6.66
C PRO A 18 -12.66 -12.93 -7.92
N ASN A 19 -12.35 -14.16 -8.32
CA ASN A 19 -12.75 -14.71 -9.62
C ASN A 19 -14.16 -15.31 -9.67
N GLU A 20 -14.81 -15.54 -8.52
CA GLU A 20 -15.95 -16.46 -8.47
C GLU A 20 -17.32 -15.79 -8.29
N ILE A 21 -17.40 -14.52 -7.84
CA ILE A 21 -18.67 -13.88 -7.49
C ILE A 21 -18.81 -12.51 -8.18
N ALA A 22 -19.71 -12.41 -9.17
CA ALA A 22 -19.92 -11.20 -9.97
C ALA A 22 -20.29 -9.93 -9.16
N ARG A 23 -20.95 -10.09 -8.01
CA ARG A 23 -21.21 -8.97 -7.08
C ARG A 23 -19.92 -8.51 -6.39
N SER A 24 -19.13 -9.46 -5.90
CA SER A 24 -17.85 -9.19 -5.25
C SER A 24 -16.86 -8.52 -6.21
N GLN A 25 -16.84 -8.98 -7.47
CA GLN A 25 -16.04 -8.38 -8.54
C GLN A 25 -16.39 -6.91 -8.79
N ARG A 26 -17.68 -6.61 -8.98
CA ARG A 26 -18.13 -5.22 -9.20
C ARG A 26 -17.80 -4.32 -8.00
N ASN A 27 -18.03 -4.80 -6.78
CA ASN A 27 -17.72 -4.06 -5.56
C ASN A 27 -16.22 -3.80 -5.43
N HIS A 28 -15.38 -4.79 -5.76
CA HIS A 28 -13.94 -4.65 -5.72
C HIS A 28 -13.43 -3.67 -6.80
N ILE A 29 -13.94 -3.72 -8.02
CA ILE A 29 -13.61 -2.73 -9.07
C ILE A 29 -13.94 -1.32 -8.59
N PHE A 30 -15.14 -1.12 -8.04
CA PHE A 30 -15.56 0.16 -7.48
C PHE A 30 -14.65 0.64 -6.34
N ALA A 31 -14.32 -0.26 -5.39
CA ALA A 31 -13.42 0.05 -4.29
C ALA A 31 -12.01 0.41 -4.78
N SER A 32 -11.47 -0.31 -5.76
CA SER A 32 -10.18 -0.01 -6.39
C SER A 32 -10.16 1.38 -7.05
N LEU A 33 -11.25 1.78 -7.71
CA LEU A 33 -11.37 3.13 -8.29
C LEU A 33 -11.37 4.21 -7.19
N ILE A 34 -12.12 4.02 -6.11
CA ILE A 34 -12.12 4.96 -4.97
C ILE A 34 -10.74 5.04 -4.34
N ALA A 35 -10.06 3.91 -4.14
CA ALA A 35 -8.71 3.88 -3.59
C ALA A 35 -7.72 4.63 -4.49
N TYR A 36 -7.83 4.46 -5.81
CA TYR A 36 -7.03 5.21 -6.77
C TYR A 36 -7.26 6.72 -6.66
N CYS A 37 -8.52 7.18 -6.61
CA CYS A 37 -8.82 8.61 -6.41
C CYS A 37 -8.18 9.16 -5.12
N LYS A 38 -8.23 8.40 -4.02
CA LYS A 38 -7.58 8.78 -2.76
C LYS A 38 -6.05 8.89 -2.90
N LEU A 39 -5.43 8.00 -3.66
CA LEU A 39 -3.98 8.07 -3.95
C LEU A 39 -3.64 9.33 -4.75
N GLU A 40 -4.44 9.69 -5.76
CA GLU A 40 -4.24 10.94 -6.53
C GLU A 40 -4.38 12.19 -5.63
N PHE A 41 -5.37 12.22 -4.73
CA PHE A 41 -5.48 13.30 -3.74
C PHE A 41 -4.24 13.37 -2.84
N LEU A 42 -3.70 12.23 -2.43
CA LEU A 42 -2.54 12.19 -1.55
C LEU A 42 -1.26 12.59 -2.28
N LYS A 43 -1.13 12.23 -3.56
CA LYS A 43 -0.07 12.69 -4.46
C LYS A 43 -0.05 14.22 -4.57
N ILE A 44 -1.21 14.85 -4.76
CA ILE A 44 -1.33 16.31 -4.80
C ILE A 44 -0.89 16.95 -3.47
N LYS A 45 -1.24 16.33 -2.33
CA LYS A 45 -0.92 16.86 -0.99
C LYS A 45 0.53 16.67 -0.56
N THR A 46 1.23 15.67 -1.08
CA THR A 46 2.54 15.22 -0.56
C THR A 46 3.70 15.37 -1.54
N PRO A 47 3.49 16.10 -2.65
CA PRO A 47 4.24 15.98 -3.91
C PRO A 47 4.92 14.63 -4.26
N LEU A 48 4.38 13.50 -3.79
CA LEU A 48 4.97 12.18 -4.02
C LEU A 48 4.09 11.37 -4.96
N ASP A 49 4.67 10.68 -5.95
CA ASP A 49 3.94 9.71 -6.74
C ASP A 49 3.50 8.49 -5.90
N HIS A 50 2.64 7.64 -6.46
CA HIS A 50 2.04 6.52 -5.73
C HIS A 50 3.08 5.46 -5.28
N PHE A 51 4.15 5.26 -6.04
CA PHE A 51 5.23 4.33 -5.69
C PHE A 51 6.11 4.91 -4.60
N ALA A 52 6.46 6.20 -4.69
CA ALA A 52 7.20 6.91 -3.67
C ALA A 52 6.44 6.93 -2.34
N LEU A 53 5.12 7.12 -2.38
CA LEU A 53 4.23 7.01 -1.23
C LEU A 53 4.30 5.63 -0.56
N LYS A 54 4.14 4.58 -1.37
CA LYS A 54 4.21 3.19 -0.92
C LYS A 54 5.58 2.87 -0.31
N TYR A 55 6.66 3.29 -0.97
CA TYR A 55 8.02 3.07 -0.50
C TYR A 55 8.30 3.81 0.81
N LYS A 56 7.86 5.07 0.94
CA LYS A 56 8.01 5.85 2.17
C LYS A 56 7.35 5.17 3.36
N LEU A 57 6.14 4.64 3.17
CA LEU A 57 5.42 3.89 4.22
C LEU A 57 6.15 2.59 4.57
N LEU A 58 6.57 1.81 3.58
CA LEU A 58 7.29 0.55 3.79
C LEU A 58 8.63 0.78 4.51
N PHE A 59 9.38 1.79 4.10
CA PHE A 59 10.65 2.16 4.73
C PHE A 59 10.46 2.51 6.20
N LYS A 60 9.43 3.31 6.53
CA LYS A 60 9.09 3.65 7.92
C LYS A 60 8.66 2.44 8.73
N ALA A 61 7.82 1.57 8.17
CA ALA A 61 7.43 0.32 8.81
C ALA A 61 8.63 -0.58 9.09
N ASN A 62 9.55 -0.73 8.13
CA ASN A 62 10.78 -1.51 8.30
C ASN A 62 11.71 -0.92 9.36
N GLN A 63 11.85 0.41 9.40
CA GLN A 63 12.64 1.09 10.44
C GLN A 63 12.10 0.79 11.84
N MET A 64 10.77 0.88 12.01
CA MET A 64 10.11 0.57 13.28
C MET A 64 10.24 -0.92 13.65
N ALA A 65 10.02 -1.82 12.68
CA ALA A 65 10.17 -3.26 12.89
C ALA A 65 11.61 -3.65 13.28
N TYR A 66 12.61 -2.99 12.68
CA TYR A 66 14.01 -3.21 13.01
C TYR A 66 14.36 -2.71 14.42
N GLN A 67 13.85 -1.54 14.80
CA GLN A 67 14.00 -1.02 16.17
C GLN A 67 13.39 -1.99 17.19
N GLU A 68 12.19 -2.49 16.91
CA GLU A 68 11.52 -3.45 17.79
C GLU A 68 12.31 -4.76 17.92
N LEU A 69 12.85 -5.27 16.82
CA LEU A 69 13.70 -6.45 16.83
C LEU A 69 14.95 -6.24 17.71
N HIS A 70 15.57 -5.06 17.66
CA HIS A 70 16.72 -4.75 18.51
C HIS A 70 16.34 -4.66 19.99
N ASN A 71 15.18 -4.10 20.33
CA ASN A 71 14.69 -4.07 21.70
C ASN A 71 14.50 -5.49 22.26
N LEU A 72 13.91 -6.38 21.47
CA LEU A 72 13.71 -7.78 21.86
C LEU A 72 15.04 -8.52 22.06
N GLN A 73 16.03 -8.27 21.20
CA GLN A 73 17.38 -8.86 21.28
C GLN A 73 18.20 -8.28 22.44
N GLY A 74 18.11 -6.98 22.70
CA GLY A 74 18.76 -6.31 23.83
C GLY A 74 18.22 -6.81 25.17
N ASN A 75 16.91 -7.06 25.27
CA ASN A 75 16.29 -7.66 26.44
C ASN A 75 16.66 -9.14 26.66
N SER A 76 17.23 -9.84 25.66
CA SER A 76 17.62 -11.25 25.82
C SER A 76 19.01 -11.42 26.45
N ILE A 77 19.82 -10.35 26.56
CA ILE A 77 21.19 -10.40 27.08
C ILE A 77 21.27 -10.02 28.57
N SER A 78 20.18 -9.53 29.16
CA SER A 78 20.12 -9.06 30.56
C SER A 78 19.28 -9.95 31.50
N ALA A 79 19.20 -11.26 31.22
CA ALA A 79 18.54 -12.24 32.10
C ALA A 79 19.54 -13.30 32.60
#